data_AF-A0A9P5PNR7-F1
#
_entry.id   AF-A0A9P5PNR7-F1
#
_cell.length_a   1.000
_cell.length_b   1.000
_cell.length_c   1.000
_cell.angle_alpha   90.00
_cell.angle_beta   90.00
_cell.angle_gamma   90.00
#
_symmetry.space_group_name_H-M   'P 1'
#
loop_
_entity.id
_entity.type
_entity.pdbx_description
1 polymer ?
#
loop_
_entity_poly.entity_id
_entity_poly.type
_entity_poly.pdbx_seq_one_letter_code
_entity_poly.pdbx_strand_id
1 'polypeptide(L)' 'MASLFRPFQRSYNFMYRTAHEKPAIFYSVILGTIGPVMVVVIPPIREHFGYVPPPEIPSSYPCEPRRPISGYEDE' A
#
# COMPACT_ATOMS: atom_id res chain seq x y z
N MET A 1 29.03 27.80 -12.65
CA MET A 1 28.54 26.50 -12.13
C MET A 1 27.68 26.59 -10.87
N ALA A 2 27.81 27.61 -10.00
CA ALA A 2 27.02 27.71 -8.76
C ALA A 2 25.51 27.98 -8.94
N SER A 3 25.03 28.33 -10.14
CA SER A 3 23.61 28.68 -10.37
C SER A 3 22.68 27.48 -10.45
N LEU A 4 23.19 26.29 -10.83
CA LEU A 4 22.37 25.09 -11.07
C LEU A 4 21.80 24.50 -9.78
N PHE A 5 22.50 24.63 -8.65
CA PHE A 5 22.10 24.03 -7.36
C PHE A 5 21.37 25.00 -6.42
N ARG A 6 21.26 26.29 -6.78
CA ARG A 6 20.52 27.31 -6.01
C ARG A 6 19.05 26.96 -5.72
N PRO A 7 18.26 26.35 -6.63
CA PRO A 7 16.89 25.97 -6.30
C PRO A 7 16.86 24.88 -5.22
N PHE A 8 17.78 23.92 -5.27
CA PHE A 8 17.84 22.82 -4.29
C PHE A 8 18.19 23.31 -2.88
N GLN A 9 19.16 24.24 -2.78
CA GLN A 9 19.50 24.89 -1.50
C GLN A 9 18.35 25.71 -0.92
N ARG A 10 17.57 26.40 -1.78
CA ARG A 10 16.38 27.15 -1.35
C ARG A 10 15.28 26.23 -0.83
N SER A 11 15.02 25.11 -1.52
CA SER A 11 14.04 24.12 -1.07
C SER A 11 14.42 23.48 0.26
N TYR A 12 15.70 23.10 0.45
CA TYR A 12 16.17 22.55 1.71
C TYR A 12 16.00 23.53 2.88
N ASN A 13 16.43 24.79 2.71
CA ASN A 13 16.27 25.82 3.75
C ASN A 13 14.79 26.09 4.05
N PHE A 14 13.92 26.04 3.04
CA PHE A 14 12.47 26.17 3.23
C PHE A 14 11.90 25.01 4.06
N MET A 15 12.25 23.77 3.75
CA MET A 15 11.81 22.59 4.52
C MET A 15 12.31 22.66 5.97
N TYR A 16 13.59 23.00 6.15
CA TYR A 16 14.19 23.17 7.48
C TYR A 16 13.46 24.23 8.31
N ARG A 17 13.18 25.39 7.73
CA ARG A 17 12.44 26.46 8.42
C ARG A 17 11.00 26.05 8.74
N THR A 18 10.31 25.41 7.80
CA THR A 18 8.93 24.93 8.01
C THR A 18 8.84 23.89 9.12
N ALA A 19 9.85 23.02 9.24
CA ALA A 19 9.91 22.02 10.31
C ALA A 19 9.98 22.64 11.72
N HIS A 20 10.64 23.80 11.87
CA HIS A 20 10.77 24.51 13.16
C HIS A 20 9.62 25.48 13.43
N GLU A 21 9.18 26.24 12.42
CA GLU A 21 8.12 27.25 12.60
C GLU A 21 6.72 26.62 12.68
N LYS A 22 6.47 25.54 11.95
CA LYS A 22 5.14 24.90 11.81
C LYS A 22 5.26 23.36 11.85
N PRO A 23 5.73 22.78 12.97
CA PRO A 23 6.04 21.35 13.04
C PRO A 23 4.82 20.47 12.74
N ALA A 24 3.64 20.82 13.25
CA ALA A 24 2.42 20.01 13.06
C ALA A 24 2.03 19.86 11.58
N ILE A 25 2.12 20.93 10.78
CA ILE A 25 1.78 20.89 9.35
C ILE A 25 2.87 20.14 8.57
N PHE A 26 4.14 20.38 8.90
CA PHE A 26 5.25 19.73 8.20
C PHE A 26 5.23 18.21 8.37
N TYR A 27 5.13 17.73 9.62
CA TYR A 27 5.16 16.29 9.90
C TYR A 27 3.86 15.59 9.51
N SER A 28 2.71 16.26 9.55
CA SER A 28 1.45 15.65 9.07
C SER A 28 1.48 15.36 7.57
N VAL A 29 2.05 16.26 6.76
CA VAL A 29 2.23 15.99 5.32
C VAL A 29 3.21 14.85 5.10
N ILE A 30 4.35 14.83 5.80
CA ILE A 30 5.34 13.75 5.66
C ILE A 30 4.73 12.40 6.03
N LEU A 31 4.11 12.28 7.20
CA LEU A 31 3.48 11.03 7.63
C LEU A 31 2.31 10.63 6.71
N GLY A 32 1.53 11.60 6.26
CA GLY A 32 0.44 11.38 5.30
C GLY A 32 0.94 10.86 3.94
N THR A 33 2.09 11.35 3.47
CA THR A 33 2.70 10.90 2.20
C THR A 33 3.46 9.58 2.31
N ILE A 34 4.02 9.26 3.49
CA ILE A 34 4.73 8.00 3.73
C ILE A 34 3.81 6.79 3.48
N GLY A 35 2.54 6.85 3.88
CA GLY A 35 1.56 5.77 3.64
C GLY A 35 1.40 5.39 2.17
N PRO A 36 0.96 6.30 1.29
CA PRO A 36 0.83 6.04 -0.15
C PRO A 36 2.14 5.59 -0.80
N VAL A 37 3.28 6.19 -0.42
CA VAL A 37 4.59 5.77 -0.94
C VAL A 37 4.88 4.32 -0.58
N MET A 38 4.62 3.92 0.67
CA MET A 38 4.80 2.53 1.10
C MET A 38 3.86 1.57 0.35
N VAL A 39 2.61 1.95 0.07
CA VAL A 39 1.68 1.11 -0.69
C VAL A 39 2.20 0.83 -2.10
N VAL A 40 2.92 1.77 -2.73
CA VAL A 40 3.49 1.57 -4.07
C VAL A 40 4.81 0.82 -4.02
N VAL A 41 5.67 1.12 -3.03
CA VAL A 41 7.05 0.61 -2.97
C VAL A 41 7.14 -0.80 -2.34
N ILE A 42 6.30 -1.10 -1.35
CA ILE A 42 6.40 -2.36 -0.58
C ILE A 42 5.95 -3.61 -1.37
N PRO A 43 4.87 -3.59 -2.19
CA PRO A 43 4.44 -4.78 -2.93
C PRO A 43 5.52 -5.41 -3.82
N PRO A 44 6.22 -4.67 -4.70
CA PRO A 44 7.25 -5.27 -5.55
C PRO A 44 8.43 -5.82 -4.74
N ILE A 45 8.76 -5.18 -3.62
CA ILE A 45 9.80 -5.66 -2.69
C ILE A 45 9.35 -7.00 -2.07
N ARG A 46 8.09 -7.11 -1.63
CA ARG A 46 7.55 -8.34 -1.06
C ARG A 46 7.48 -9.48 -2.06
N GLU A 47 7.10 -9.20 -3.30
CA GLU A 47 7.10 -10.19 -4.39
C GLU A 47 8.52 -10.71 -4.66
N HIS A 48 9.53 -9.84 -4.62
CA HIS A 48 10.94 -10.25 -4.76
C HIS A 48 11.42 -11.16 -3.62
N PHE A 49 10.90 -10.98 -2.40
CA PHE A 49 11.16 -11.86 -1.27
C PHE A 49 10.34 -13.15 -1.27
N GLY A 50 9.58 -13.44 -2.34
CA GLY A 50 8.82 -14.68 -2.48
C GLY A 50 7.48 -14.68 -1.75
N TYR A 51 6.94 -13.49 -1.41
CA TYR A 51 5.59 -13.40 -0.88
C TYR A 51 4.57 -13.76 -1.98
N VAL A 52 3.75 -14.78 -1.72
CA VAL A 52 2.62 -15.16 -2.59
C VAL A 52 1.31 -14.71 -1.91
N PRO A 53 0.42 -13.98 -2.62
CA PRO A 53 -0.89 -13.62 -2.10
C PRO A 53 -1.69 -14.88 -1.71
N PRO A 54 -2.43 -14.85 -0.59
CA PRO A 54 -3.32 -15.95 -0.25
C PRO A 54 -4.42 -16.10 -1.31
N PRO A 55 -4.94 -17.33 -1.51
CA PRO A 55 -6.07 -17.55 -2.40
C PRO A 55 -7.30 -16.76 -1.93
N GLU A 56 -8.14 -16.37 -2.87
CA GLU A 56 -9.37 -15.63 -2.60
C GLU A 56 -10.34 -16.46 -1.75
N ILE A 57 -10.91 -15.83 -0.72
CA ILE A 57 -11.91 -16.46 0.14
C ILE A 57 -13.21 -16.55 -0.66
N PRO A 58 -13.89 -17.73 -0.68
CA PRO A 58 -15.16 -17.86 -1.38
C PRO A 58 -16.19 -16.91 -0.78
N SER A 59 -16.78 -16.05 -1.61
CA SER A 59 -17.80 -15.08 -1.19
C SER A 59 -19.20 -15.69 -1.08
N SER A 60 -19.41 -16.86 -1.70
CA SER A 60 -20.69 -17.57 -1.72
C SER A 60 -20.47 -19.06 -1.51
N TYR A 61 -21.55 -19.76 -1.14
CA TYR A 61 -21.51 -21.22 -1.06
C TYR A 61 -21.09 -21.81 -2.42
N PRO A 62 -20.07 -22.68 -2.47
CA PRO A 62 -19.66 -23.32 -3.71
C PRO A 62 -20.75 -24.28 -4.16
N CYS A 63 -21.53 -23.88 -5.17
CA CYS A 63 -22.55 -24.72 -5.77
C CYS A 63 -21.91 -25.59 -6.86
N GLU A 64 -21.78 -26.89 -6.58
CA GLU A 64 -21.37 -27.86 -7.59
C GLU A 64 -22.54 -28.23 -8.52
N PRO A 65 -22.26 -28.66 -9.77
CA PRO A 65 -23.27 -29.23 -10.65
C PRO A 65 -23.97 -30.41 -9.99
N ARG A 66 -25.28 -30.56 -10.24
CA ARG A 66 -26.08 -31.66 -9.71
C ARG A 66 -25.48 -33.01 -10.12
N ARG A 67 -25.18 -33.84 -9.13
CA ARG A 67 -24.81 -35.26 -9.32
C ARG A 67 -25.98 -36.13 -8.86
N PRO A 68 -26.30 -37.24 -9.57
CA PRO A 68 -27.30 -38.17 -9.09
C PRO A 68 -26.82 -38.76 -7.76
N ILE A 69 -27.70 -38.72 -6.75
CA ILE A 69 -27.46 -39.28 -5.42
C ILE A 69 -28.46 -40.41 -5.19
N SER A 70 -28.04 -41.48 -4.52
CA SER A 70 -28.87 -42.62 -4.11
C SER A 70 -28.59 -42.92 -2.62
N GLY A 71 -29.59 -43.39 -1.86
CA GLY A 71 -29.38 -43.88 -0.49
C GLY A 71 -30.11 -43.14 0.64
N TYR A 72 -30.95 -42.15 0.31
CA TYR A 72 -31.89 -41.50 1.24
C TYR A 72 -33.33 -41.53 0.68
N GLU A 73 -33.66 -42.62 -0.02
CA GLU A 73 -35.02 -42.83 -0.53
C GLU A 73 -35.88 -43.32 0.65
N ASP A 74 -36.99 -42.65 0.92
CA ASP A 74 -37.97 -43.10 1.92
C ASP A 74 -38.68 -44.36 1.37
N GLU A 75 -38.65 -45.46 2.13
CA GLU A 75 -39.36 -46.72 1.79
C GLU A 75 -40.88 -46.53 1.67
#